data_AF-A0A1Y3QEC0-F1
#
_entry.id   AF-A0A1Y3QEC0-F1
#
_cell.length_a   1.000
_cell.length_b   1.000
_cell.length_c   1.000
_cell.angle_alpha   90.00
_cell.angle_beta   90.00
_cell.angle_gamma   90.00
#
_symmetry.space_group_name_H-M   'P 1'
#
loop_
_entity.id
_entity.type
_entity.pdbx_description
1 polymer ?
#
loop_
_entity_poly.entity_id
_entity_poly.type
_entity_poly.pdbx_seq_one_letter_code
_entity_poly.pdbx_strand_id
1 'polypeptide(L)'
;MEQSYTDRLLVQSLERSIQDLVRLQKRLADANVDLGNLDKTQLGSIPSQLDVWDYVGSLIYGLLGAALSTRNQLRDFLDTVHSDASAEHPRSTLGAILHHYQDDIDKVPLNGQRVFLDRSGQQARVDFHRLLRGHDPFSLSADNPFLVLTTQPKYGIIKGVIQVFRHLAADTFSKQGLPIPFHSFFDYRTDDGKLSNWLIYIAERTKQTTGADLRANEVFSHLFSLKVQDILSTGLTWALCEAHIRARSIDDEIRATQIRVVGYSSTFLSQVVIGMVRTGGVPMINWPTLTLLLKELYKFFRLNRREIRRLEAVTEDLCQKNLALEAAVLQTGRALPTLSTGADYIRELERGYANIDSLTDIFEER
;
A
#
# COMPACT_ATOMS: atom_id res chain seq x y z
N MET A 1 46.59 34.19 50.82
CA MET A 1 45.12 34.11 50.91
C MET A 1 44.48 33.63 49.59
N GLU A 2 45.05 33.93 48.42
CA GLU A 2 44.55 33.44 47.11
C GLU A 2 44.73 31.93 46.86
N GLN A 3 45.85 31.32 47.29
CA GLN A 3 46.12 29.88 47.13
C GLN A 3 45.04 28.99 47.78
N SER A 4 44.52 29.39 48.94
CA SER A 4 43.49 28.63 49.69
C SER A 4 42.13 28.60 49.00
N TYR A 5 41.83 29.58 48.14
CA TYR A 5 40.55 29.65 47.42
C TYR A 5 40.58 28.81 46.14
N THR A 6 41.74 28.77 45.47
CA THR A 6 41.95 27.95 44.27
C THR A 6 41.91 26.47 44.61
N ASP A 7 42.53 26.07 45.72
CA ASP A 7 42.52 24.66 46.17
C ASP A 7 41.10 24.17 46.54
N ARG A 8 40.28 25.02 47.18
CA ARG A 8 38.88 24.69 47.50
C ARG A 8 38.01 24.53 46.25
N LEU A 9 38.23 25.35 45.22
CA LEU A 9 37.51 25.22 43.95
C LEU A 9 37.92 23.96 43.20
N LEU A 10 39.18 23.58 43.28
CA LEU A 10 39.73 22.38 42.63
C LEU A 10 39.19 21.11 43.29
N VAL A 11 39.16 21.05 44.62
CA VAL A 11 38.55 19.95 45.39
C VAL A 11 37.05 19.84 45.09
N GLN A 12 36.31 20.94 45.10
CA GLN A 12 34.87 20.92 44.76
C GLN A 12 34.60 20.49 43.32
N SER A 13 35.48 20.87 42.38
CA SER A 13 35.39 20.44 40.99
C SER A 13 35.67 18.94 40.83
N LEU A 14 36.67 18.42 41.57
CA LEU A 14 37.04 17.02 41.58
C LEU A 14 35.93 16.15 42.19
N GLU A 15 35.37 16.57 43.32
CA GLU A 15 34.25 15.88 43.98
C GLU A 15 33.02 15.82 43.07
N ARG A 16 32.68 16.90 42.38
CA ARG A 16 31.58 16.90 41.40
C ARG A 16 31.86 15.96 40.23
N SER A 17 33.08 15.96 39.71
CA SER A 17 33.47 15.07 38.61
C SER A 17 33.43 13.60 39.00
N ILE A 18 33.85 13.27 40.23
CA ILE A 18 33.75 11.91 40.79
C ILE A 18 32.29 11.53 41.01
N GLN A 19 31.46 12.42 41.54
CA GLN A 19 30.03 12.16 41.71
C GLN A 19 29.32 11.96 40.37
N ASP A 20 29.68 12.74 39.34
CA ASP A 20 29.14 12.60 37.99
C ASP A 20 29.61 11.29 37.34
N LEU A 21 30.88 10.88 37.55
CA LEU A 21 31.39 9.57 37.11
C LEU A 21 30.68 8.41 37.81
N VAL A 22 30.47 8.48 39.12
CA VAL A 22 29.73 7.47 39.88
C VAL A 22 28.26 7.43 39.43
N ARG A 23 27.65 8.59 39.16
CA ARG A 23 26.28 8.67 38.65
C ARG A 23 26.18 8.15 37.21
N LEU A 24 27.21 8.37 36.38
CA LEU A 24 27.30 7.81 35.03
C LEU A 24 27.50 6.30 35.06
N GLN A 25 28.39 5.80 35.92
CA GLN A 25 28.64 4.37 36.13
C GLN A 25 27.39 3.67 36.67
N LYS A 26 26.68 4.31 37.61
CA LYS A 26 25.42 3.81 38.13
C LYS A 26 24.32 3.85 37.06
N ARG A 27 24.24 4.90 36.24
CA ARG A 27 23.33 4.93 35.08
C ARG A 27 23.67 3.89 34.02
N LEU A 28 24.94 3.59 33.81
CA LEU A 28 25.41 2.54 32.89
C LEU A 28 25.08 1.13 33.45
N ALA A 29 25.26 0.94 34.75
CA ALA A 29 24.91 -0.29 35.45
C ALA A 29 23.39 -0.50 35.53
N ASP A 30 22.62 0.56 35.86
CA ASP A 30 21.16 0.56 35.90
C ASP A 30 20.55 0.42 34.51
N ALA A 31 21.23 0.92 33.46
CA ALA A 31 20.83 0.72 32.07
C ALA A 31 21.16 -0.67 31.52
N ASN A 32 21.91 -1.49 32.28
CA ASN A 32 22.33 -2.84 31.91
C ASN A 32 22.90 -2.92 30.47
N VAL A 33 23.55 -1.83 30.02
CA VAL A 33 24.13 -1.75 28.67
C VAL A 33 25.52 -2.35 28.76
N ASP A 34 25.58 -3.66 28.54
CA ASP A 34 26.83 -4.37 28.38
C ASP A 34 27.49 -3.94 27.06
N LEU A 35 28.32 -2.90 27.12
CA LEU A 35 29.03 -2.35 25.95
C LEU A 35 30.00 -3.37 25.32
N GLY A 36 30.49 -4.34 26.10
CA GLY A 36 31.34 -5.45 25.64
C GLY A 36 30.54 -6.59 25.01
N ASN A 37 29.23 -6.57 25.20
CA ASN A 37 28.23 -7.54 24.75
C ASN A 37 27.11 -6.78 24.03
N LEU A 38 27.50 -5.73 23.27
CA LEU A 38 26.76 -5.24 22.11
C LEU A 38 26.73 -6.39 21.11
N ASP A 39 25.92 -7.37 21.45
CA ASP A 39 25.69 -8.58 20.71
C ASP A 39 25.19 -8.09 19.35
N LYS A 40 26.08 -8.10 18.36
CA LYS A 40 25.74 -7.78 16.96
C LYS A 40 24.68 -8.76 16.41
N THR A 41 24.32 -9.76 17.20
CA THR A 41 23.28 -10.77 17.04
C THR A 41 21.94 -10.44 17.69
N GLN A 42 21.80 -9.35 18.46
CA GLN A 42 20.51 -8.83 18.94
C GLN A 42 20.02 -7.60 18.14
N LEU A 43 20.22 -7.61 16.82
CA LEU A 43 19.17 -7.09 15.93
C LEU A 43 17.97 -8.02 16.08
N GLY A 44 17.26 -7.93 17.21
CA GLY A 44 15.97 -8.56 17.40
C GLY A 44 15.09 -8.24 16.21
N SER A 45 14.26 -9.19 15.77
CA SER A 45 13.39 -9.07 14.60
C SER A 45 12.82 -7.66 14.52
N ILE A 46 13.20 -6.91 13.48
CA ILE A 46 12.64 -5.57 13.28
C ILE A 46 11.13 -5.78 13.13
N PRO A 47 10.27 -5.05 13.85
CA PRO A 47 8.83 -5.28 13.79
C PRO A 47 8.26 -5.24 12.36
N SER A 48 8.89 -4.43 11.50
CA SER A 48 8.58 -4.29 10.08
C SER A 48 9.17 -5.37 9.16
N GLN A 49 9.91 -6.35 9.69
CA GLN A 49 10.52 -7.41 8.91
C GLN A 49 9.50 -8.52 8.63
N LEU A 50 9.34 -8.86 7.34
CA LEU A 50 8.62 -10.06 6.93
C LEU A 50 9.41 -11.32 7.27
N ASP A 51 8.73 -12.32 7.82
CA ASP A 51 9.28 -13.66 7.92
C ASP A 51 8.81 -14.56 6.77
N VAL A 52 9.35 -15.78 6.72
CA VAL A 52 9.07 -16.74 5.63
C VAL A 52 7.57 -17.05 5.53
N TRP A 53 6.85 -17.13 6.65
CA TRP A 53 5.43 -17.44 6.65
C TRP A 53 4.59 -16.29 6.11
N ASP A 54 5.02 -15.05 6.33
CA ASP A 54 4.36 -13.88 5.73
C ASP A 54 4.49 -13.90 4.21
N TYR A 55 5.68 -14.20 3.69
CA TYR A 55 5.90 -14.33 2.24
C TYR A 55 5.10 -15.49 1.65
N VAL A 56 5.24 -16.69 2.21
CA VAL A 56 4.56 -17.90 1.69
C VAL A 56 3.04 -17.74 1.79
N GLY A 57 2.53 -17.28 2.94
CA GLY A 57 1.12 -17.04 3.16
C GLY A 57 0.55 -16.05 2.16
N SER A 58 1.14 -14.85 2.07
CA SER A 58 0.67 -13.81 1.14
C SER A 58 0.73 -14.25 -0.33
N LEU A 59 1.77 -14.98 -0.74
CA LEU A 59 1.86 -15.55 -2.09
C LEU A 59 0.71 -16.53 -2.36
N ILE A 60 0.44 -17.46 -1.44
CA ILE A 60 -0.66 -18.43 -1.56
C ILE A 60 -2.01 -17.72 -1.62
N TYR A 61 -2.24 -16.71 -0.77
CA TYR A 61 -3.50 -15.95 -0.79
C TYR A 61 -3.74 -15.30 -2.13
N GLY A 62 -2.68 -14.75 -2.74
CA GLY A 62 -2.80 -14.17 -4.06
C GLY A 62 -3.07 -15.20 -5.16
N LEU A 63 -2.42 -16.36 -5.09
CA LEU A 63 -2.70 -17.48 -6.01
C LEU A 63 -4.15 -17.96 -5.90
N LEU A 64 -4.70 -18.04 -4.69
CA LEU A 64 -6.11 -18.39 -4.47
C LEU A 64 -7.05 -17.34 -5.05
N GLY A 65 -6.75 -16.05 -4.90
CA GLY A 65 -7.48 -14.98 -5.56
C GLY A 65 -7.47 -15.12 -7.09
N ALA A 66 -6.30 -15.32 -7.69
CA ALA A 66 -6.15 -15.51 -9.13
C ALA A 66 -6.90 -16.75 -9.63
N ALA A 67 -6.84 -17.86 -8.88
CA ALA A 67 -7.58 -19.08 -9.19
C ALA A 67 -9.10 -18.84 -9.18
N LEU A 68 -9.61 -18.02 -8.26
CA LEU A 68 -11.02 -17.65 -8.19
C LEU A 68 -11.43 -16.81 -9.42
N SER A 69 -10.71 -15.73 -9.72
CA SER A 69 -11.06 -14.83 -10.84
C SER A 69 -10.99 -15.54 -12.20
N THR A 70 -10.05 -16.47 -12.38
CA THR A 70 -9.85 -17.17 -13.65
C THR A 70 -10.75 -18.40 -13.81
N ARG A 71 -11.71 -18.66 -12.90
CA ARG A 71 -12.56 -19.85 -12.95
C ARG A 71 -13.75 -19.67 -13.90
N ASN A 72 -13.77 -20.43 -14.99
CA ASN A 72 -14.86 -20.40 -15.98
C ASN A 72 -16.24 -20.69 -15.37
N GLN A 73 -16.35 -21.63 -14.43
CA GLN A 73 -17.60 -21.94 -13.75
C GLN A 73 -18.18 -20.74 -12.99
N LEU A 74 -17.32 -19.93 -12.34
CA LEU A 74 -17.76 -18.71 -11.67
C LEU A 74 -18.24 -17.69 -12.70
N ARG A 75 -17.47 -17.50 -13.78
CA ARG A 75 -17.85 -16.62 -14.89
C ARG A 75 -19.22 -16.98 -15.47
N ASP A 76 -19.47 -18.25 -15.73
CA ASP A 76 -20.73 -18.73 -16.32
C ASP A 76 -21.91 -18.61 -15.35
N PHE A 77 -21.69 -18.83 -14.05
CA PHE A 77 -22.68 -18.56 -13.02
C PHE A 77 -23.06 -17.06 -12.97
N LEU A 78 -22.07 -16.17 -12.97
CA LEU A 78 -22.30 -14.73 -12.94
C LEU A 78 -23.02 -14.24 -14.20
N ASP A 79 -22.67 -14.79 -15.37
CA ASP A 79 -23.34 -14.50 -16.65
C ASP A 79 -24.81 -14.95 -16.64
N THR A 80 -25.13 -16.03 -15.93
CA THR A 80 -26.51 -16.48 -15.71
C THR A 80 -27.28 -15.48 -14.85
N VAL A 81 -26.66 -14.94 -13.79
CA VAL A 81 -27.26 -13.88 -12.96
C VAL A 81 -27.50 -12.61 -13.77
N HIS A 82 -26.53 -12.20 -14.60
CA HIS A 82 -26.69 -11.06 -15.50
C HIS A 82 -27.85 -11.27 -16.48
N SER A 83 -27.92 -12.46 -17.10
CA SER A 83 -28.98 -12.80 -18.05
C SER A 83 -30.38 -12.78 -17.40
N ASP A 84 -30.51 -13.27 -16.17
CA ASP A 84 -31.75 -13.20 -15.38
C ASP A 84 -32.10 -11.75 -15.01
N ALA A 85 -31.10 -10.93 -14.68
CA ALA A 85 -31.27 -9.51 -14.40
C ALA A 85 -31.69 -8.68 -15.63
N SER A 86 -31.33 -9.12 -16.83
CA SER A 86 -31.78 -8.51 -18.09
C SER A 86 -33.14 -9.02 -18.57
N ALA A 87 -33.79 -9.96 -17.86
CA ALA A 87 -35.12 -10.45 -18.23
C ALA A 87 -36.23 -9.51 -17.74
N GLU A 88 -37.38 -9.52 -18.42
CA GLU A 88 -38.55 -8.73 -18.02
C GLU A 88 -39.05 -9.08 -16.61
N HIS A 89 -38.93 -10.36 -16.24
CA HIS A 89 -39.30 -10.89 -14.94
C HIS A 89 -38.17 -11.78 -14.38
N PRO A 90 -37.19 -11.19 -13.66
CA PRO A 90 -36.10 -11.93 -13.04
C PRO A 90 -36.63 -12.96 -12.04
N ARG A 91 -36.05 -14.17 -12.05
CA ARG A 91 -36.47 -15.29 -11.21
C ARG A 91 -35.67 -15.40 -9.92
N SER A 92 -34.40 -15.00 -9.94
CA SER A 92 -33.51 -15.08 -8.80
C SER A 92 -33.51 -13.79 -7.99
N THR A 93 -33.19 -13.88 -6.69
CA THR A 93 -33.05 -12.70 -5.83
C THR A 93 -31.96 -11.75 -6.34
N LEU A 94 -30.83 -12.30 -6.81
CA LEU A 94 -29.76 -11.48 -7.39
C LEU A 94 -30.19 -10.82 -8.70
N GLY A 95 -30.91 -11.56 -9.56
CA GLY A 95 -31.49 -11.01 -10.78
C GLY A 95 -32.47 -9.86 -10.51
N ALA A 96 -33.33 -10.01 -9.49
CA ALA A 96 -34.26 -8.97 -9.07
C ALA A 96 -33.55 -7.73 -8.50
N ILE A 97 -32.52 -7.93 -7.69
CA ILE A 97 -31.69 -6.84 -7.13
C ILE A 97 -30.97 -6.08 -8.25
N LEU A 98 -30.50 -6.78 -9.28
CA LEU A 98 -29.72 -6.24 -10.39
C LEU A 98 -30.56 -5.93 -11.64
N HIS A 99 -31.89 -5.98 -11.54
CA HIS A 99 -32.79 -5.92 -12.69
C HIS A 99 -32.56 -4.69 -13.57
N HIS A 100 -32.31 -4.82 -14.86
CA HIS A 100 -31.96 -3.69 -15.73
C HIS A 100 -32.56 -3.79 -17.13
N TYR A 101 -33.74 -4.43 -17.23
CA TYR A 101 -34.43 -4.64 -18.50
C TYR A 101 -34.82 -3.33 -19.20
N GLN A 102 -34.45 -3.24 -20.50
CA GLN A 102 -34.77 -2.13 -21.40
C GLN A 102 -34.43 -0.74 -20.82
N ASP A 103 -33.25 -0.62 -20.22
CA ASP A 103 -32.72 0.69 -19.86
C ASP A 103 -32.19 1.41 -21.11
N ASP A 104 -32.38 2.73 -21.16
CA ASP A 104 -32.03 3.52 -22.35
C ASP A 104 -30.53 3.78 -22.49
N ILE A 105 -29.74 3.36 -21.49
CA ILE A 105 -28.27 3.39 -21.56
C ILE A 105 -27.68 2.30 -22.47
N ASP A 106 -28.41 1.19 -22.66
CA ASP A 106 -28.03 0.12 -23.60
C ASP A 106 -28.55 0.39 -25.01
N LYS A 107 -29.87 0.50 -25.14
CA LYS A 107 -30.56 0.66 -26.43
C LYS A 107 -31.56 1.78 -26.33
N VAL A 108 -31.66 2.60 -27.36
CA VAL A 108 -32.61 3.72 -27.40
C VAL A 108 -33.77 3.36 -28.35
N PRO A 109 -35.02 3.71 -28.03
CA PRO A 109 -36.13 3.57 -28.97
C PRO A 109 -35.97 4.54 -30.14
N LEU A 110 -35.84 4.01 -31.37
CA LEU A 110 -35.77 4.74 -32.63
C LEU A 110 -36.64 4.04 -33.68
N ASN A 111 -37.59 4.76 -34.27
CA ASN A 111 -38.48 4.24 -35.33
C ASN A 111 -39.20 2.91 -34.97
N GLY A 112 -39.65 2.77 -33.72
CA GLY A 112 -40.35 1.57 -33.25
C GLY A 112 -39.45 0.37 -32.92
N GLN A 113 -38.12 0.50 -33.04
CA GLN A 113 -37.15 -0.52 -32.66
C GLN A 113 -36.19 0.02 -31.59
N ARG A 114 -35.62 -0.86 -30.76
CA ARG A 114 -34.56 -0.48 -29.81
C ARG A 114 -33.19 -0.74 -30.44
N VAL A 115 -32.43 0.32 -30.70
CA VAL A 115 -31.13 0.27 -31.40
C VAL A 115 -30.00 0.68 -30.48
N PHE A 116 -28.81 0.10 -30.70
CA PHE A 116 -27.59 0.55 -30.04
C PHE A 116 -27.08 1.81 -30.74
N LEU A 117 -26.98 2.91 -29.99
CA LEU A 117 -26.40 4.15 -30.48
C LEU A 117 -25.04 4.39 -29.82
N ASP A 118 -24.16 5.10 -30.50
CA ASP A 118 -22.96 5.67 -29.91
C ASP A 118 -23.26 7.04 -29.30
N ARG A 119 -22.24 7.63 -28.67
CA ARG A 119 -22.25 8.99 -28.12
C ARG A 119 -22.54 10.09 -29.15
N SER A 120 -22.28 9.84 -30.43
CA SER A 120 -22.59 10.78 -31.51
C SER A 120 -24.01 10.62 -32.08
N GLY A 121 -24.78 9.66 -31.58
CA GLY A 121 -26.14 9.36 -32.02
C GLY A 121 -26.21 8.49 -33.28
N GLN A 122 -25.07 7.93 -33.74
CA GLN A 122 -25.02 6.97 -34.84
C GLN A 122 -25.14 5.54 -34.32
N GLN A 123 -25.41 4.57 -35.19
CA GLN A 123 -25.51 3.17 -34.78
C GLN A 123 -24.16 2.64 -34.28
N ALA A 124 -24.12 2.19 -33.03
CA ALA A 124 -22.91 1.68 -32.41
C ALA A 124 -22.57 0.27 -32.90
N ARG A 125 -21.27 -0.07 -32.83
CA ARG A 125 -20.80 -1.46 -32.92
C ARG A 125 -21.36 -2.24 -31.74
N VAL A 126 -22.22 -3.22 -32.00
CA VAL A 126 -22.93 -4.00 -30.97
C VAL A 126 -21.95 -4.60 -29.95
N ASP A 127 -20.83 -5.13 -30.40
CA ASP A 127 -19.84 -5.76 -29.51
C ASP A 127 -19.16 -4.78 -28.53
N PHE A 128 -19.24 -3.47 -28.78
CA PHE A 128 -18.62 -2.41 -27.99
C PHE A 128 -19.62 -1.35 -27.50
N HIS A 129 -20.93 -1.64 -27.52
CA HIS A 129 -21.97 -0.65 -27.18
C HIS A 129 -21.74 0.00 -25.80
N ARG A 130 -21.38 -0.81 -24.79
CA ARG A 130 -21.09 -0.30 -23.44
C ARG A 130 -19.96 0.71 -23.41
N LEU A 131 -18.91 0.43 -24.19
CA LEU A 131 -17.79 1.36 -24.29
C LEU A 131 -18.21 2.65 -24.99
N LEU A 132 -19.08 2.59 -25.98
CA LEU A 132 -19.40 3.70 -26.88
C LEU A 132 -20.55 4.60 -26.42
N ARG A 133 -21.31 4.20 -25.39
CA ARG A 133 -22.42 5.00 -24.85
C ARG A 133 -22.86 4.51 -23.48
N GLY A 134 -23.29 5.43 -22.60
CA GLY A 134 -24.23 5.11 -21.52
C GLY A 134 -23.64 4.45 -20.29
N HIS A 135 -22.37 4.04 -20.30
CA HIS A 135 -21.78 3.25 -19.22
C HIS A 135 -20.58 3.92 -18.54
N ASP A 136 -20.23 5.15 -18.92
CA ASP A 136 -19.21 5.95 -18.24
C ASP A 136 -19.86 6.97 -17.29
N PRO A 137 -19.80 6.76 -15.95
CA PRO A 137 -20.28 7.73 -14.97
C PRO A 137 -19.66 9.12 -15.10
N PHE A 138 -18.47 9.20 -15.70
CA PHE A 138 -17.69 10.43 -15.84
C PHE A 138 -17.81 11.07 -17.22
N SER A 139 -18.63 10.52 -18.13
CA SER A 139 -18.90 11.18 -19.42
C SER A 139 -19.50 12.57 -19.18
N LEU A 140 -18.95 13.57 -19.86
CA LEU A 140 -19.49 14.94 -19.86
C LEU A 140 -20.52 15.15 -20.99
N SER A 141 -20.83 14.11 -21.75
CA SER A 141 -21.75 14.16 -22.89
C SER A 141 -23.19 13.82 -22.48
N ALA A 142 -24.13 13.99 -23.41
CA ALA A 142 -25.55 13.70 -23.19
C ALA A 142 -25.87 12.21 -22.94
N ASP A 143 -24.87 11.34 -23.11
CA ASP A 143 -24.98 9.90 -22.82
C ASP A 143 -24.60 9.52 -21.39
N ASN A 144 -24.26 10.49 -20.52
CA ASN A 144 -23.94 10.19 -19.13
C ASN A 144 -25.06 9.33 -18.50
N PRO A 145 -24.75 8.17 -17.87
CA PRO A 145 -25.76 7.25 -17.36
C PRO A 145 -26.73 7.90 -16.38
N PHE A 146 -26.25 8.82 -15.54
CA PHE A 146 -27.11 9.55 -14.61
C PHE A 146 -28.07 10.46 -15.36
N LEU A 147 -27.62 11.19 -16.37
CA LEU A 147 -28.51 12.03 -17.17
C LEU A 147 -29.57 11.17 -17.88
N VAL A 148 -29.15 10.08 -18.54
CA VAL A 148 -30.05 9.21 -19.31
C VAL A 148 -31.12 8.57 -18.42
N LEU A 149 -30.74 7.96 -17.30
CA LEU A 149 -31.70 7.23 -16.46
C LEU A 149 -32.56 8.14 -15.59
N THR A 150 -32.09 9.32 -15.20
CA THR A 150 -32.91 10.27 -14.44
C THR A 150 -33.94 11.00 -15.30
N THR A 151 -33.67 11.15 -16.60
CA THR A 151 -34.59 11.75 -17.57
C THR A 151 -35.55 10.72 -18.17
N GLN A 152 -35.30 9.43 -17.99
CA GLN A 152 -36.19 8.38 -18.46
C GLN A 152 -37.54 8.42 -17.70
N PRO A 153 -38.69 8.43 -18.40
CA PRO A 153 -40.01 8.62 -17.77
C PRO A 153 -40.35 7.60 -16.67
N LYS A 154 -39.81 6.39 -16.74
CA LYS A 154 -40.10 5.30 -15.78
C LYS A 154 -39.41 5.47 -14.42
N TYR A 155 -38.39 6.34 -14.29
CA TYR A 155 -37.59 6.46 -13.06
C TYR A 155 -37.70 7.82 -12.37
N GLY A 156 -37.53 8.92 -13.10
CA GLY A 156 -37.26 10.22 -12.49
C GLY A 156 -35.92 10.25 -11.72
N ILE A 157 -35.65 11.32 -10.97
CA ILE A 157 -34.30 11.61 -10.44
C ILE A 157 -33.81 10.53 -9.45
N ILE A 158 -34.49 10.31 -8.33
CA ILE A 158 -33.99 9.44 -7.26
C ILE A 158 -33.88 7.99 -7.72
N LYS A 159 -34.94 7.45 -8.34
CA LYS A 159 -34.92 6.07 -8.84
C LYS A 159 -33.95 5.92 -10.01
N GLY A 160 -33.74 6.96 -10.81
CA GLY A 160 -32.78 6.96 -11.91
C GLY A 160 -31.35 6.83 -11.41
N VAL A 161 -30.97 7.55 -10.35
CA VAL A 161 -29.65 7.40 -9.72
C VAL A 161 -29.45 5.98 -9.19
N ILE A 162 -30.42 5.42 -8.48
CA ILE A 162 -30.35 4.03 -8.00
C ILE A 162 -30.26 3.05 -9.17
N GLN A 163 -31.00 3.30 -10.25
CA GLN A 163 -30.96 2.50 -11.46
C GLN A 163 -29.58 2.47 -12.09
N VAL A 164 -28.88 3.60 -12.15
CA VAL A 164 -27.50 3.66 -12.67
C VAL A 164 -26.62 2.68 -11.92
N PHE A 165 -26.59 2.76 -10.59
CA PHE A 165 -25.78 1.84 -9.79
C PHE A 165 -26.19 0.39 -10.01
N ARG A 166 -27.50 0.11 -10.07
CA ARG A 166 -28.03 -1.23 -10.31
C ARG A 166 -27.58 -1.78 -11.66
N HIS A 167 -27.71 -0.99 -12.72
CA HIS A 167 -27.36 -1.37 -14.08
C HIS A 167 -25.85 -1.59 -14.23
N LEU A 168 -25.04 -0.60 -13.84
CA LEU A 168 -23.59 -0.71 -13.95
C LEU A 168 -23.04 -1.86 -13.09
N ALA A 169 -23.63 -2.09 -11.91
CA ALA A 169 -23.30 -3.27 -11.10
C ALA A 169 -23.68 -4.55 -11.83
N ALA A 170 -24.87 -4.62 -12.45
CA ALA A 170 -25.30 -5.78 -13.22
C ALA A 170 -24.32 -6.09 -14.37
N ASP A 171 -23.84 -5.09 -15.11
CA ASP A 171 -22.90 -5.30 -16.20
C ASP A 171 -21.60 -5.97 -15.77
N THR A 172 -21.15 -5.75 -14.53
CA THR A 172 -19.97 -6.44 -13.98
C THR A 172 -20.16 -7.94 -13.82
N PHE A 173 -21.41 -8.45 -13.81
CA PHE A 173 -21.73 -9.88 -13.77
C PHE A 173 -21.68 -10.54 -15.15
N SER A 174 -21.75 -9.76 -16.23
CA SER A 174 -21.68 -10.30 -17.59
C SER A 174 -20.28 -10.79 -17.96
N LYS A 175 -20.19 -11.65 -18.99
CA LYS A 175 -18.90 -12.03 -19.59
C LYS A 175 -18.09 -10.84 -20.13
N GLN A 176 -18.76 -9.83 -20.66
CA GLN A 176 -18.10 -8.63 -21.19
C GLN A 176 -17.54 -7.76 -20.05
N GLY A 177 -18.26 -7.66 -18.92
CA GLY A 177 -17.97 -6.73 -17.84
C GLY A 177 -18.38 -5.30 -18.14
N LEU A 178 -18.06 -4.42 -17.20
CA LEU A 178 -18.25 -2.97 -17.32
C LEU A 178 -16.93 -2.33 -17.77
N PRO A 179 -16.88 -1.49 -18.82
CA PRO A 179 -15.66 -0.78 -19.19
C PRO A 179 -15.04 0.01 -18.02
N ILE A 180 -13.71 0.17 -18.02
CA ILE A 180 -13.02 1.00 -17.02
C ILE A 180 -13.55 2.44 -17.00
N PRO A 181 -13.62 3.11 -15.83
CA PRO A 181 -14.13 4.48 -15.74
C PRO A 181 -13.32 5.46 -16.59
N PHE A 182 -13.93 6.58 -16.98
CA PHE A 182 -13.33 7.61 -17.85
C PHE A 182 -13.04 7.11 -19.28
N HIS A 183 -13.60 5.97 -19.68
CA HIS A 183 -13.39 5.44 -21.02
C HIS A 183 -13.86 6.39 -22.13
N SER A 184 -14.83 7.28 -21.90
CA SER A 184 -15.28 8.27 -22.90
C SER A 184 -14.20 9.30 -23.25
N PHE A 185 -13.21 9.53 -22.38
CA PHE A 185 -12.11 10.48 -22.65
C PHE A 185 -11.13 9.96 -23.72
N PHE A 186 -11.23 8.68 -24.07
CA PHE A 186 -10.40 8.02 -25.08
C PHE A 186 -11.08 7.95 -26.45
N ASP A 187 -12.20 8.63 -26.63
CA ASP A 187 -12.89 8.69 -27.91
C ASP A 187 -12.09 9.48 -28.95
N TYR A 188 -12.18 9.03 -30.20
CA TYR A 188 -11.66 9.74 -31.35
C TYR A 188 -12.57 9.53 -32.56
N ARG A 189 -12.43 10.38 -33.59
CA ARG A 189 -13.13 10.18 -34.87
C ARG A 189 -12.20 9.50 -35.85
N THR A 190 -12.70 8.46 -36.51
CA THR A 190 -12.00 7.82 -37.64
C THR A 190 -12.03 8.73 -38.87
N ASP A 191 -11.23 8.40 -39.89
CA ASP A 191 -11.21 9.14 -41.17
C ASP A 191 -12.60 9.20 -41.84
N ASP A 192 -13.42 8.15 -41.68
CA ASP A 192 -14.81 8.09 -42.14
C ASP A 192 -15.80 8.92 -41.28
N GLY A 193 -15.31 9.70 -40.32
CA GLY A 193 -16.11 10.54 -39.42
C GLY A 193 -16.84 9.81 -38.29
N LYS A 194 -16.78 8.47 -38.24
CA LYS A 194 -17.40 7.63 -37.21
C LYS A 194 -16.70 7.75 -35.87
N LEU A 195 -17.45 7.60 -34.78
CA LEU A 195 -16.88 7.57 -33.44
C LEU A 195 -16.22 6.22 -33.17
N SER A 196 -15.00 6.25 -32.64
CA SER A 196 -14.27 5.10 -32.15
C SER A 196 -13.62 5.45 -30.81
N ASN A 197 -12.91 4.50 -30.21
CA ASN A 197 -12.26 4.66 -28.92
C ASN A 197 -10.88 3.97 -28.91
N TRP A 198 -9.87 4.62 -28.34
CA TRP A 198 -8.51 4.10 -28.31
C TRP A 198 -8.40 2.72 -27.64
N LEU A 199 -9.29 2.40 -26.70
CA LEU A 199 -9.31 1.09 -26.06
C LEU A 199 -9.75 -0.03 -27.03
N ILE A 200 -10.63 0.28 -28.00
CA ILE A 200 -10.97 -0.65 -29.09
C ILE A 200 -9.74 -0.88 -29.95
N TYR A 201 -9.07 0.20 -30.35
CA TYR A 201 -7.86 0.13 -31.18
C TYR A 201 -6.79 -0.74 -30.50
N ILE A 202 -6.54 -0.54 -29.20
CA ILE A 202 -5.56 -1.36 -28.45
C ILE A 202 -5.99 -2.83 -28.41
N ALA A 203 -7.28 -3.13 -28.20
CA ALA A 203 -7.76 -4.51 -28.19
C ALA A 203 -7.62 -5.20 -29.56
N GLU A 204 -7.98 -4.51 -30.64
CA GLU A 204 -7.82 -5.00 -32.01
C GLU A 204 -6.34 -5.19 -32.37
N ARG A 205 -5.47 -4.24 -31.99
CA ARG A 205 -4.02 -4.34 -32.21
C ARG A 205 -3.37 -5.46 -31.40
N THR A 206 -3.82 -5.66 -30.16
CA THR A 206 -3.34 -6.74 -29.29
C THR A 206 -3.72 -8.10 -29.88
N LYS A 207 -4.98 -8.24 -30.35
CA LYS A 207 -5.42 -9.44 -31.07
C LYS A 207 -4.52 -9.72 -32.29
N GLN A 208 -4.27 -8.71 -33.13
CA GLN A 208 -3.43 -8.84 -34.32
C GLN A 208 -1.99 -9.26 -33.97
N THR A 209 -1.41 -8.68 -32.93
CA THR A 209 -0.03 -8.94 -32.52
C THR A 209 0.15 -10.33 -31.89
N THR A 210 -0.81 -10.75 -31.06
CA THR A 210 -0.74 -12.04 -30.35
C THR A 210 -1.18 -13.23 -31.21
N GLY A 211 -1.97 -12.99 -32.26
CA GLY A 211 -2.58 -14.07 -33.05
C GLY A 211 -3.62 -14.87 -32.27
N ALA A 212 -4.11 -14.32 -31.14
CA ALA A 212 -5.08 -14.99 -30.29
C ALA A 212 -6.39 -15.29 -31.04
N ASP A 213 -6.91 -16.51 -30.86
CA ASP A 213 -8.23 -16.93 -31.35
C ASP A 213 -9.36 -16.39 -30.46
N LEU A 214 -9.34 -15.08 -30.24
CA LEU A 214 -10.35 -14.35 -29.48
C LEU A 214 -10.98 -13.29 -30.39
N ARG A 215 -12.25 -12.99 -30.13
CA ARG A 215 -12.87 -11.82 -30.76
C ARG A 215 -12.32 -10.54 -30.12
N ALA A 216 -12.32 -9.43 -30.87
CA ALA A 216 -11.74 -8.16 -30.38
C ALA A 216 -12.42 -7.66 -29.09
N ASN A 217 -13.72 -7.93 -28.91
CA ASN A 217 -14.46 -7.60 -27.70
C ASN A 217 -14.09 -8.48 -26.50
N GLU A 218 -13.68 -9.73 -26.73
CA GLU A 218 -13.16 -10.61 -25.66
C GLU A 218 -11.78 -10.15 -25.20
N VAL A 219 -10.92 -9.75 -26.15
CA VAL A 219 -9.64 -9.11 -25.83
C VAL A 219 -9.85 -7.81 -25.05
N PHE A 220 -10.77 -6.95 -25.51
CA PHE A 220 -11.14 -5.74 -24.77
C PHE A 220 -11.65 -6.08 -23.36
N SER A 221 -12.51 -7.08 -23.22
CA SER A 221 -13.03 -7.50 -21.92
C SER A 221 -11.92 -7.95 -20.97
N HIS A 222 -10.88 -8.62 -21.47
CA HIS A 222 -9.73 -9.04 -20.66
C HIS A 222 -8.85 -7.88 -20.21
N LEU A 223 -8.74 -6.83 -21.04
CA LEU A 223 -7.83 -5.72 -20.80
C LEU A 223 -8.47 -4.54 -20.06
N PHE A 224 -9.73 -4.24 -20.35
CA PHE A 224 -10.34 -2.93 -20.06
C PHE A 224 -11.74 -3.02 -19.45
N SER A 225 -12.10 -4.15 -18.84
CA SER A 225 -13.39 -4.29 -18.17
C SER A 225 -13.26 -4.73 -16.72
N LEU A 226 -14.09 -4.15 -15.88
CA LEU A 226 -14.35 -4.51 -14.50
C LEU A 226 -15.36 -5.65 -14.46
N LYS A 227 -15.00 -6.74 -13.79
CA LYS A 227 -15.88 -7.88 -13.55
C LYS A 227 -16.04 -8.15 -12.07
N VAL A 228 -17.21 -8.59 -11.65
CA VAL A 228 -17.47 -8.90 -10.25
C VAL A 228 -16.59 -10.05 -9.75
N GLN A 229 -16.23 -11.01 -10.61
CA GLN A 229 -15.25 -12.05 -10.26
C GLN A 229 -13.88 -11.48 -9.86
N ASP A 230 -13.45 -10.36 -10.45
CA ASP A 230 -12.20 -9.69 -10.12
C ASP A 230 -12.30 -8.97 -8.76
N ILE A 231 -13.48 -8.39 -8.48
CA ILE A 231 -13.80 -7.79 -7.18
C ILE A 231 -13.81 -8.87 -6.09
N LEU A 232 -14.42 -10.03 -6.35
CA LEU A 232 -14.47 -11.17 -5.43
C LEU A 232 -13.06 -11.73 -5.17
N SER A 233 -12.24 -11.91 -6.20
CA SER A 233 -10.83 -12.31 -6.08
C SER A 233 -10.02 -11.33 -5.22
N THR A 234 -10.20 -10.04 -5.47
CA THR A 234 -9.54 -8.97 -4.70
C THR A 234 -9.99 -9.01 -3.23
N GLY A 235 -11.30 -9.15 -2.99
CA GLY A 235 -11.88 -9.25 -1.66
C GLY A 235 -11.43 -10.49 -0.89
N LEU A 236 -11.32 -11.65 -1.55
CA LEU A 236 -10.77 -12.87 -0.97
C LEU A 236 -9.30 -12.67 -0.57
N THR A 237 -8.48 -12.11 -1.48
CA THR A 237 -7.07 -11.84 -1.20
C THR A 237 -6.93 -10.92 0.02
N TRP A 238 -7.71 -9.83 0.06
CA TRP A 238 -7.75 -8.92 1.20
C TRP A 238 -8.12 -9.64 2.51
N ALA A 239 -9.22 -10.42 2.49
CA ALA A 239 -9.70 -11.11 3.68
C ALA A 239 -8.68 -12.10 4.24
N LEU A 240 -7.98 -12.84 3.37
CA LEU A 240 -6.92 -13.78 3.78
C LEU A 240 -5.70 -13.05 4.35
N CYS A 241 -5.27 -11.94 3.72
CA CYS A 241 -4.21 -11.10 4.28
C CYS A 241 -4.57 -10.53 5.65
N GLU A 242 -5.78 -10.00 5.83
CA GLU A 242 -6.26 -9.51 7.14
C GLU A 242 -6.35 -10.62 8.19
N ALA A 243 -6.86 -11.79 7.80
CA ALA A 243 -6.93 -12.94 8.69
C ALA A 243 -5.54 -13.36 9.16
N HIS A 244 -4.55 -13.38 8.26
CA HIS A 244 -3.16 -13.68 8.60
C HIS A 244 -2.54 -12.64 9.54
N ILE A 245 -2.70 -11.35 9.22
CA ILE A 245 -2.23 -10.23 10.06
C ILE A 245 -2.79 -10.35 11.49
N ARG A 246 -4.09 -10.62 11.61
CA ARG A 246 -4.75 -10.78 12.92
C ARG A 246 -4.33 -12.05 13.64
N ALA A 247 -4.26 -13.18 12.94
CA ALA A 247 -3.88 -14.46 13.54
C ALA A 247 -2.45 -14.44 14.09
N ARG A 248 -1.59 -13.59 13.51
CA ARG A 248 -0.20 -13.43 13.92
C ARG A 248 0.07 -12.20 14.80
N SER A 249 -0.97 -11.47 15.19
CA SER A 249 -0.86 -10.24 15.99
C SER A 249 0.16 -9.25 15.43
N ILE A 250 0.13 -9.03 14.10
CA ILE A 250 1.04 -8.10 13.44
C ILE A 250 0.50 -6.68 13.61
N ASP A 251 1.06 -5.96 14.58
CA ASP A 251 0.71 -4.57 14.87
C ASP A 251 1.50 -3.55 14.02
N ASP A 252 2.65 -3.95 13.47
CA ASP A 252 3.47 -3.08 12.63
C ASP A 252 2.80 -2.79 11.28
N GLU A 253 2.51 -1.52 11.03
CA GLU A 253 1.78 -1.09 9.84
C GLU A 253 2.60 -1.27 8.55
N ILE A 254 3.93 -1.20 8.62
CA ILE A 254 4.82 -1.42 7.47
C ILE A 254 4.76 -2.90 7.08
N ARG A 255 4.91 -3.82 8.04
CA ARG A 255 4.82 -5.27 7.82
C ARG A 255 3.45 -5.66 7.28
N ALA A 256 2.37 -5.16 7.89
CA ALA A 256 1.01 -5.41 7.40
C ALA A 256 0.81 -4.91 5.96
N THR A 257 1.37 -3.76 5.62
CA THR A 257 1.33 -3.22 4.24
C THR A 257 2.14 -4.08 3.28
N GLN A 258 3.34 -4.55 3.66
CA GLN A 258 4.15 -5.45 2.84
C GLN A 258 3.44 -6.77 2.54
N ILE A 259 2.77 -7.37 3.53
CA ILE A 259 1.95 -8.58 3.34
C ILE A 259 0.89 -8.35 2.27
N ARG A 260 0.16 -7.23 2.35
CA ARG A 260 -0.86 -6.89 1.34
C ARG A 260 -0.25 -6.63 -0.04
N VAL A 261 0.91 -5.95 -0.11
CA VAL A 261 1.63 -5.72 -1.37
C VAL A 261 2.00 -7.04 -2.03
N VAL A 262 2.58 -8.00 -1.29
CA VAL A 262 2.93 -9.32 -1.82
C VAL A 262 1.67 -10.08 -2.26
N GLY A 263 0.62 -10.06 -1.44
CA GLY A 263 -0.66 -10.70 -1.75
C GLY A 263 -1.29 -10.18 -3.03
N TYR A 264 -1.50 -8.86 -3.15
CA TYR A 264 -2.09 -8.27 -4.36
C TYR A 264 -1.18 -8.38 -5.58
N SER A 265 0.14 -8.30 -5.42
CA SER A 265 1.08 -8.53 -6.52
C SER A 265 0.96 -9.96 -7.04
N SER A 266 0.92 -10.94 -6.13
CA SER A 266 0.72 -12.35 -6.47
C SER A 266 -0.61 -12.57 -7.20
N THR A 267 -1.72 -12.00 -6.71
CA THR A 267 -3.03 -12.07 -7.38
C THR A 267 -2.97 -11.50 -8.79
N PHE A 268 -2.47 -10.27 -8.93
CA PHE A 268 -2.44 -9.55 -10.21
C PHE A 268 -1.56 -10.27 -11.23
N LEU A 269 -0.32 -10.58 -10.87
CA LEU A 269 0.64 -11.23 -11.77
C LEU A 269 0.18 -12.63 -12.15
N SER A 270 -0.35 -13.41 -11.22
CA SER A 270 -0.85 -14.75 -11.50
C SER A 270 -2.05 -14.71 -12.46
N GLN A 271 -2.96 -13.75 -12.29
CA GLN A 271 -4.09 -13.59 -13.22
C GLN A 271 -3.63 -13.17 -14.61
N VAL A 272 -2.66 -12.26 -14.71
CA VAL A 272 -2.02 -11.86 -15.97
C VAL A 272 -1.39 -13.06 -16.67
N VAL A 273 -0.58 -13.84 -15.95
CA VAL A 273 0.08 -15.05 -16.47
C VAL A 273 -0.93 -16.11 -16.91
N ILE A 274 -1.91 -16.44 -16.08
CA ILE A 274 -2.97 -17.41 -16.43
C ILE A 274 -3.74 -16.93 -17.67
N GLY A 275 -4.04 -15.63 -17.75
CA GLY A 275 -4.67 -15.01 -18.91
C GLY A 275 -3.86 -15.22 -20.19
N MET A 276 -2.58 -14.85 -20.17
CA MET A 276 -1.70 -15.01 -21.32
C MET A 276 -1.59 -16.48 -21.75
N VAL A 277 -1.42 -17.40 -20.80
CA VAL A 277 -1.31 -18.84 -21.09
C VAL A 277 -2.58 -19.39 -21.74
N ARG A 278 -3.76 -19.01 -21.24
CA ARG A 278 -5.04 -19.57 -21.72
C ARG A 278 -5.53 -18.96 -23.03
N THR A 279 -5.05 -17.79 -23.40
CA THR A 279 -5.60 -17.00 -24.51
C THR A 279 -4.60 -16.78 -25.65
N GLY A 280 -3.45 -17.45 -25.61
CA GLY A 280 -2.41 -17.28 -26.64
C GLY A 280 -1.71 -15.91 -26.57
N GLY A 281 -1.55 -15.35 -25.37
CA GLY A 281 -0.75 -14.14 -25.13
C GLY A 281 -1.53 -12.90 -24.70
N VAL A 282 -2.86 -12.96 -24.54
CA VAL A 282 -3.66 -11.82 -24.06
C VAL A 282 -3.74 -11.84 -22.53
N PRO A 283 -3.19 -10.84 -21.82
CA PRO A 283 -3.26 -10.81 -20.36
C PRO A 283 -4.68 -10.53 -19.87
N MET A 284 -5.06 -11.11 -18.73
CA MET A 284 -6.28 -10.76 -18.02
C MET A 284 -5.95 -9.74 -16.92
N ILE A 285 -6.43 -8.51 -17.08
CA ILE A 285 -6.11 -7.39 -16.18
C ILE A 285 -7.17 -7.28 -15.09
N ASN A 286 -6.75 -7.48 -13.83
CA ASN A 286 -7.58 -7.25 -12.66
C ASN A 286 -7.41 -5.82 -12.15
N TRP A 287 -8.21 -4.89 -12.68
CA TRP A 287 -8.17 -3.48 -12.29
C TRP A 287 -8.43 -3.23 -10.78
N PRO A 288 -9.41 -3.90 -10.12
CA PRO A 288 -9.58 -3.77 -8.67
C PRO A 288 -8.32 -4.14 -7.88
N THR A 289 -7.70 -5.28 -8.17
CA THR A 289 -6.44 -5.70 -7.51
C THR A 289 -5.31 -4.72 -7.82
N LEU A 290 -5.14 -4.29 -9.06
CA LEU A 290 -4.10 -3.34 -9.45
C LEU A 290 -4.24 -2.02 -8.68
N THR A 291 -5.47 -1.52 -8.52
CA THR A 291 -5.75 -0.27 -7.79
C THR A 291 -5.39 -0.40 -6.31
N LEU A 292 -5.74 -1.52 -5.68
CA LEU A 292 -5.35 -1.78 -4.29
C LEU A 292 -3.85 -2.00 -4.12
N LEU A 293 -3.20 -2.66 -5.07
CA LEU A 293 -1.74 -2.80 -5.08
C LEU A 293 -1.06 -1.42 -5.11
N LEU A 294 -1.49 -0.53 -6.01
CA LEU A 294 -0.96 0.84 -6.09
C LEU A 294 -1.19 1.63 -4.80
N LYS A 295 -2.38 1.48 -4.18
CA LYS A 295 -2.70 2.08 -2.89
C LYS A 295 -1.75 1.60 -1.78
N GLU A 296 -1.54 0.29 -1.66
CA GLU A 296 -0.66 -0.27 -0.62
C GLU A 296 0.82 0.05 -0.90
N LEU A 297 1.26 0.10 -2.15
CA LEU A 297 2.60 0.58 -2.52
C LEU A 297 2.80 2.04 -2.10
N TYR A 298 1.85 2.93 -2.40
CA TYR A 298 1.90 4.32 -1.93
C TYR A 298 1.97 4.41 -0.41
N LYS A 299 1.14 3.62 0.28
CA LYS A 299 1.15 3.54 1.74
C LYS A 299 2.51 3.06 2.27
N PHE A 300 3.09 2.03 1.67
CA PHE A 300 4.40 1.49 2.01
C PHE A 300 5.50 2.55 1.87
N PHE A 301 5.56 3.25 0.73
CA PHE A 301 6.56 4.32 0.51
C PHE A 301 6.41 5.46 1.52
N ARG A 302 5.16 5.88 1.81
CA ARG A 302 4.88 6.94 2.77
C ARG A 302 5.32 6.56 4.19
N LEU A 303 5.04 5.33 4.62
CA LEU A 303 5.39 4.84 5.96
C LEU A 303 6.91 4.66 6.11
N ASN A 304 7.58 4.05 5.13
CA ASN A 304 9.03 3.93 5.15
C ASN A 304 9.71 5.30 5.18
N ARG A 305 9.25 6.26 4.39
CA ARG A 305 9.81 7.62 4.41
C ARG A 305 9.65 8.28 5.78
N ARG A 306 8.53 8.05 6.47
CA ARG A 306 8.32 8.55 7.84
C ARG A 306 9.28 7.90 8.83
N GLU A 307 9.49 6.59 8.72
CA GLU A 307 10.37 5.84 9.60
C GLU A 307 11.84 6.23 9.39
N ILE A 308 12.28 6.34 8.14
CA ILE A 308 13.63 6.81 7.78
C ILE A 308 13.90 8.17 8.41
N ARG A 309 12.98 9.14 8.27
CA ARG A 309 13.13 10.47 8.87
C ARG A 309 13.22 10.45 10.40
N ARG A 310 12.48 9.53 11.03
CA ARG A 310 12.54 9.36 12.49
C ARG A 310 13.89 8.80 12.91
N LEU A 311 14.39 7.80 12.19
CA LEU A 311 15.70 7.20 12.44
C LEU A 311 16.84 8.19 12.20
N GLU A 312 16.74 9.02 11.16
CA GLU A 312 17.68 10.12 10.89
C GLU A 312 17.73 11.08 12.08
N ALA A 313 16.58 11.54 12.58
CA ALA A 313 16.51 12.46 13.71
C ALA A 313 17.09 11.85 15.01
N VAL A 314 16.80 10.58 15.29
CA VAL A 314 17.35 9.87 16.46
C VAL A 314 18.87 9.70 16.32
N THR A 315 19.35 9.38 15.11
CA THR A 315 20.78 9.22 14.83
C THR A 315 21.53 10.53 15.01
N GLU A 316 20.94 11.64 14.54
CA GLU A 316 21.50 12.98 14.71
C GLU A 316 21.58 13.37 16.19
N ASP A 317 20.52 13.14 16.97
CA ASP A 317 20.51 13.38 18.42
C ASP A 317 21.57 12.55 19.16
N LEU A 318 21.71 11.26 18.82
CA LEU A 318 22.75 10.39 19.38
C LEU A 318 24.15 10.87 19.02
N CYS A 319 24.37 11.31 17.77
CA CYS A 319 25.65 11.85 17.33
C CYS A 319 26.01 13.13 18.12
N GLN A 320 25.05 14.05 18.28
CA GLN A 320 25.26 15.28 19.06
C GLN A 320 25.56 14.96 20.53
N LYS A 321 24.84 14.02 21.15
CA LYS A 321 25.11 13.56 22.52
C LYS A 321 26.48 12.93 22.67
N ASN A 322 26.91 12.14 21.69
CA ASN A 322 28.23 11.52 21.71
C ASN A 322 29.34 12.56 21.59
N LEU A 323 29.19 13.55 20.69
CA LEU A 323 30.14 14.67 20.58
C LEU A 323 30.22 15.49 21.87
N ALA A 324 29.08 15.74 22.51
CA ALA A 324 29.05 16.45 23.80
C ALA A 324 29.73 15.65 24.91
N LEU A 325 29.52 14.32 24.95
CA LEU A 325 30.17 13.44 25.91
C LEU A 325 31.68 13.38 25.67
N GLU A 326 32.12 13.25 24.41
CA GLU A 326 33.52 13.26 24.02
C GLU A 326 34.20 14.57 24.45
N ALA A 327 33.56 15.72 24.21
CA ALA A 327 34.05 17.01 24.66
C ALA A 327 34.18 17.09 26.19
N ALA A 328 33.20 16.59 26.94
CA ALA A 328 33.23 16.56 28.40
C ALA A 328 34.34 15.64 28.94
N VAL A 329 34.55 14.47 28.32
CA VAL A 329 35.63 13.52 28.66
C VAL A 329 36.99 14.13 28.36
N LEU A 330 37.17 14.79 27.22
CA LEU A 330 38.42 15.48 26.90
C LEU A 330 38.69 16.65 27.86
N GLN A 331 37.66 17.38 28.27
CA GLN A 331 37.80 18.49 29.22
C GLN A 331 38.18 18.00 30.63
N THR A 332 37.57 16.91 31.10
CA THR A 332 37.95 16.27 32.38
C THR A 332 39.31 15.57 32.30
N GLY A 333 39.63 14.95 31.16
CA GLY A 333 40.95 14.35 30.90
C GLY A 333 42.09 15.37 30.84
N ARG A 334 41.83 16.60 30.40
CA ARG A 334 42.80 17.72 30.48
C ARG A 334 43.11 18.16 31.92
N ALA A 335 42.22 17.89 32.86
CA ALA A 335 42.46 18.14 34.29
C ALA A 335 43.23 17.00 34.97
N LEU A 336 43.40 15.85 34.30
CA LEU A 336 44.27 14.78 34.78
C LEU A 336 45.72 15.09 34.38
N PRO A 337 46.67 15.05 35.33
CA PRO A 337 48.07 15.28 35.01
C PRO A 337 48.58 14.17 34.07
N THR A 338 49.01 14.55 32.87
CA THR A 338 49.80 13.65 32.01
C THR A 338 51.20 13.50 32.60
N LEU A 339 51.43 12.35 33.24
CA LEU A 339 52.71 12.01 33.85
C LEU A 339 53.55 11.28 32.81
N SER A 340 54.68 11.88 32.41
CA SER A 340 55.52 11.40 31.31
C SER A 340 56.42 10.23 31.69
N THR A 341 56.57 9.93 32.99
CA THR A 341 57.36 8.80 33.48
C THR A 341 56.68 8.10 34.65
N GLY A 342 56.95 6.80 34.83
CA GLY A 342 56.43 6.03 35.98
C GLY A 342 56.88 6.58 37.35
N ALA A 343 58.02 7.26 37.40
CA ALA A 343 58.52 7.92 38.62
C ALA A 343 57.75 9.21 38.95
N ASP A 344 57.14 9.88 37.96
CA ASP A 344 56.27 11.02 38.19
C ASP A 344 54.90 10.55 38.73
N TYR A 345 54.42 9.38 38.27
CA TYR A 345 53.21 8.75 38.80
C TYR A 345 53.33 8.32 40.26
N ILE A 346 54.46 7.71 40.64
CA ILE A 346 54.70 7.31 42.04
C ILE A 346 54.75 8.54 42.95
N ARG A 347 55.40 9.64 42.52
CA ARG A 347 55.45 10.88 43.31
C ARG A 347 54.10 11.58 43.45
N GLU A 348 53.26 11.50 42.42
CA GLU A 348 51.90 12.05 42.50
C GLU A 348 51.03 11.23 43.46
N LEU A 349 51.17 9.90 43.46
CA LEU A 349 50.53 9.02 44.45
C LEU A 349 51.01 9.31 45.87
N GLU A 350 52.31 9.45 46.09
CA GLU A 350 52.89 9.78 47.40
C GLU A 350 52.39 11.14 47.92
N ARG A 351 52.26 12.15 47.05
CA ARG A 351 51.61 13.43 47.40
C ARG A 351 50.14 13.27 47.74
N GLY A 352 49.43 12.43 46.99
CA GLY A 352 48.03 12.09 47.27
C GLY A 352 47.87 11.47 48.66
N TYR A 353 48.72 10.50 49.01
CA TYR A 353 48.73 9.88 50.33
C TYR A 353 49.09 10.87 51.44
N ALA A 354 50.12 11.70 51.26
CA ALA A 354 50.49 12.71 52.26
C ALA A 354 49.38 13.74 52.51
N ASN A 355 48.60 14.10 51.48
CA ASN A 355 47.45 14.99 51.62
C ASN A 355 46.28 14.31 52.35
N ILE A 356 46.09 13.00 52.15
CA ILE A 356 45.08 12.22 52.88
C ILE A 356 45.50 12.07 54.34
N ASP A 357 46.76 11.75 54.62
CA ASP A 357 47.29 11.65 55.99
C ASP A 357 47.14 12.99 56.71
N SER A 358 47.50 14.11 56.06
CA SER A 358 47.28 15.45 56.60
C SER A 358 45.81 15.79 56.86
N LEU A 359 44.89 15.32 56.03
CA LEU A 359 43.45 15.50 56.28
C LEU A 359 42.97 14.63 57.43
N THR A 360 43.49 13.42 57.54
CA THR A 360 43.17 12.48 58.61
C THR A 360 43.65 13.03 59.95
N ASP A 361 44.87 13.57 60.01
CA ASP A 361 45.41 14.28 61.18
C ASP A 361 44.53 15.47 61.58
N ILE A 362 44.04 16.25 60.62
CA ILE A 362 43.13 17.39 60.88
C ILE A 362 41.77 16.92 61.43
N PHE A 363 41.29 15.74 61.03
CA PHE A 363 40.04 15.16 61.54
C PHE A 363 40.22 14.40 62.86
N GLU A 364 41.42 13.92 63.16
CA GLU A 364 41.78 13.25 64.41
C GLU A 364 42.20 14.23 65.52
N GLU A 365 42.55 15.48 65.21
CA GLU A 365 42.80 16.56 66.18
C GLU A 365 41.52 17.29 66.69
N ARG A 366 40.32 16.70 66.50
CA ARG A 366 39.06 17.13 67.14
C ARG A 366 38.47 16.02 68.00
#